data_AF-A0A1W1E200-F1
#
_entry.id   AF-A0A1W1E200-F1
#
_cell.length_a   1.000
_cell.length_b   1.000
_cell.length_c   1.000
_cell.angle_alpha   90.00
_cell.angle_beta   90.00
_cell.angle_gamma   90.00
#
_symmetry.space_group_name_H-M   'P 1'
#
loop_
_entity.id
_entity.type
_entity.pdbx_description
1 polymer ?
#
loop_
_entity_poly.entity_id
_entity_poly.type
_entity_poly.pdbx_seq_one_letter_code
_entity_poly.pdbx_strand_id
1 'polypeptide(L)'
;MSIEKIKAFPEVTTVILNDDGTVESIIQEYYDADKVETHIREHIAMVRQYDKMGYYNLAKPEFVNEVITTFTNLELSKKEVIRVNNFMDIQGPTECNRVWQLPDETKVQVSQLLHGFYITYDTDNWEDFSVTPL
;
A
#
# COMPACT_ATOMS: atom_id res chain seq x y z
N MET A 1 5.29 -16.70 20.44
CA MET A 1 5.88 -15.50 19.83
C MET A 1 6.41 -15.88 18.46
N SER A 2 5.51 -15.89 17.48
CA SER A 2 5.88 -15.98 16.08
C SER A 2 6.00 -14.54 15.58
N ILE A 3 7.20 -14.13 15.15
CA ILE A 3 7.40 -12.81 14.55
C ILE A 3 7.36 -12.98 13.04
N GLU A 4 6.52 -12.21 12.37
CA GLU A 4 6.41 -12.18 10.92
C GLU A 4 6.93 -10.86 10.35
N LYS A 5 7.43 -10.92 9.12
CA LYS A 5 7.95 -9.77 8.39
C LYS A 5 7.44 -9.78 6.96
N ILE A 6 6.69 -8.76 6.59
CA ILE A 6 6.12 -8.59 5.26
C ILE A 6 6.72 -7.35 4.58
N LYS A 7 6.65 -7.34 3.24
CA LYS A 7 6.91 -6.14 2.43
C LYS A 7 5.57 -5.56 2.01
N ALA A 8 5.41 -4.27 2.15
CA ALA A 8 4.19 -3.57 1.77
C ALA A 8 4.54 -2.27 1.03
N PHE A 9 3.69 -1.88 0.10
CA PHE A 9 3.90 -0.73 -0.76
C PHE A 9 2.63 0.13 -0.75
N PRO A 10 2.72 1.43 -0.46
CA PRO A 10 1.59 2.32 -0.61
C PRO A 10 1.09 2.39 -2.06
N GLU A 11 -0.21 2.62 -2.22
CA GLU A 11 -0.80 2.92 -3.53
C GLU A 11 -0.13 4.13 -4.20
N VAL A 12 0.02 4.04 -5.53
CA VAL A 12 0.42 5.18 -6.35
C VAL A 12 -0.81 6.04 -6.60
N THR A 13 -0.75 7.31 -6.22
CA THR A 13 -1.83 8.27 -6.44
C THR A 13 -1.60 9.12 -7.67
N THR A 14 -0.32 9.43 -7.97
CA THR A 14 0.06 10.25 -9.12
C THR A 14 1.31 9.72 -9.81
N VAL A 15 1.34 9.79 -11.13
CA VAL A 15 2.53 9.57 -11.97
C VAL A 15 2.74 10.79 -12.86
N ILE A 16 3.95 11.33 -12.86
CA ILE A 16 4.35 12.47 -13.70
C ILE A 16 5.33 11.95 -14.75
N LEU A 17 5.02 12.18 -16.02
CA LEU A 17 5.83 11.79 -17.16
C LEU A 17 6.53 13.01 -17.77
N ASN A 18 7.77 12.81 -18.21
CA ASN A 18 8.50 13.75 -19.05
C ASN A 18 7.86 13.86 -20.45
N ASP A 19 8.28 14.87 -21.22
CA ASP A 19 7.87 15.08 -22.62
C ASP A 19 8.20 13.89 -23.54
N ASP A 20 9.23 13.10 -23.19
CA ASP A 20 9.63 11.90 -23.92
C ASP A 20 8.88 10.62 -23.49
N GLY A 21 7.93 10.74 -22.55
CA GLY A 21 7.13 9.63 -22.04
C GLY A 21 7.80 8.78 -20.95
N THR A 22 9.02 9.14 -20.51
CA THR A 22 9.68 8.51 -19.36
C THR A 22 9.09 9.01 -18.04
N VAL A 23 9.21 8.21 -16.97
CA VAL A 23 8.66 8.58 -15.64
C VAL A 23 9.60 9.56 -14.97
N GLU A 24 9.11 10.78 -14.72
CA GLU A 24 9.83 11.79 -13.95
C GLU A 24 9.73 11.49 -12.46
N SER A 25 8.51 11.29 -11.96
CA SER A 25 8.26 11.03 -10.55
C SER A 25 6.94 10.31 -10.32
N ILE A 26 6.81 9.75 -9.11
CA ILE A 26 5.56 9.16 -8.62
C ILE A 26 5.24 9.73 -7.25
N ILE A 27 3.95 9.81 -6.94
CA ILE A 27 3.46 10.20 -5.62
C ILE A 27 2.73 9.01 -5.01
N GLN A 28 3.10 8.71 -3.77
CA GLN A 28 2.48 7.70 -2.92
C GLN A 28 2.02 8.40 -1.64
N GLU A 29 0.79 8.11 -1.20
CA GLU A 29 0.15 8.84 -0.09
C GLU A 29 0.87 8.60 1.26
N TYR A 30 1.39 7.38 1.46
CA TYR A 30 2.09 6.95 2.68
C TYR A 30 3.60 6.78 2.47
N TYR A 31 4.29 7.86 2.10
CA TYR A 31 5.74 7.81 1.78
C TYR A 31 6.67 7.81 3.01
N ASP A 32 6.16 7.97 4.23
CA ASP A 32 6.96 8.04 5.47
C ASP A 32 6.52 6.95 6.46
N ALA A 33 7.49 6.35 7.14
CA ALA A 33 7.28 5.28 8.12
C ALA A 33 6.36 5.74 9.27
N ASP A 34 6.48 6.98 9.74
CA ASP A 34 5.61 7.52 10.81
C ASP A 34 4.15 7.60 10.36
N LYS A 35 3.92 7.95 9.09
CA LYS A 35 2.58 7.98 8.50
C LYS A 35 2.02 6.59 8.33
N VAL A 36 2.85 5.65 7.86
CA VAL A 36 2.46 4.23 7.75
C VAL A 36 2.12 3.66 9.12
N GLU A 37 2.91 3.94 10.14
CA GLU A 37 2.63 3.50 11.50
C GLU A 37 1.31 4.07 12.03
N THR A 38 1.12 5.39 11.89
CA THR A 38 -0.13 6.05 12.29
C THR A 38 -1.32 5.44 11.59
N HIS A 39 -1.21 5.23 10.28
CA HIS A 39 -2.26 4.66 9.46
C HIS A 39 -2.61 3.21 9.85
N ILE A 40 -1.61 2.36 10.11
CA ILE A 40 -1.83 0.99 10.61
C ILE A 40 -2.52 1.04 11.99
N ARG A 41 -2.11 1.94 12.90
CA ARG A 41 -2.73 2.10 14.23
C ARG A 41 -4.20 2.54 14.14
N GLU A 42 -4.54 3.44 13.22
CA GLU A 42 -5.93 3.85 12.99
C GLU A 42 -6.82 2.68 12.54
N HIS A 43 -6.31 1.83 11.65
CA HIS A 43 -7.03 0.65 11.16
C HIS A 43 -7.14 -0.43 12.24
N ILE A 44 -6.10 -0.65 13.05
CA ILE A 44 -6.18 -1.49 14.27
C ILE A 44 -7.33 -1.00 15.17
N ALA A 45 -7.42 0.31 15.41
CA ALA A 45 -8.47 0.88 16.26
C ALA A 45 -9.88 0.67 15.67
N MET A 46 -10.04 0.85 14.36
CA MET A 46 -11.30 0.58 13.66
C MET A 46 -11.72 -0.90 13.80
N VAL A 47 -10.78 -1.82 13.64
CA VAL A 47 -11.02 -3.26 13.83
C VAL A 47 -11.48 -3.58 15.25
N ARG A 48 -10.83 -2.98 16.26
CA ARG A 48 -11.27 -3.12 17.65
C ARG A 48 -12.66 -2.56 17.91
N GLN A 49 -13.10 -1.55 17.17
CA GLN A 49 -14.48 -1.07 17.25
C GLN A 49 -15.46 -2.08 16.67
N TYR A 50 -15.17 -2.67 15.51
CA TYR A 50 -15.99 -3.73 14.93
C TYR A 50 -16.07 -4.98 15.84
N ASP A 51 -14.97 -5.36 16.49
CA ASP A 51 -14.93 -6.42 17.51
C ASP A 51 -15.95 -6.20 18.63
N LYS A 52 -15.94 -4.99 19.20
CA LYS A 52 -16.84 -4.61 20.30
C LYS A 52 -18.30 -4.62 19.88
N MET A 53 -18.57 -4.33 18.61
CA MET A 53 -19.92 -4.33 18.05
C MET A 53 -20.40 -5.74 17.67
N GLY A 54 -19.53 -6.75 17.73
CA GLY A 54 -19.82 -8.10 17.21
C GLY A 54 -20.09 -8.11 15.71
N TYR A 55 -19.66 -7.07 14.99
CA TYR A 55 -19.91 -6.88 13.57
C TYR A 55 -18.70 -7.33 12.77
N TYR A 56 -18.59 -8.65 12.61
CA TYR A 56 -17.70 -9.24 11.63
C TYR A 56 -18.57 -9.91 10.57
N ASN A 57 -18.57 -9.37 9.36
CA ASN A 57 -19.26 -10.01 8.23
C ASN A 57 -18.52 -11.27 7.73
N LEU A 58 -17.30 -11.52 8.22
CA LEU A 58 -16.46 -12.68 7.91
C LEU A 58 -16.05 -13.37 9.21
N ALA A 59 -15.58 -14.61 9.12
CA ALA A 59 -14.91 -15.27 10.24
C ALA A 59 -13.86 -14.33 10.85
N LYS A 60 -13.57 -14.45 12.15
CA LYS A 60 -12.41 -13.76 12.75
C LYS A 60 -11.22 -14.10 11.85
N PRO A 61 -10.75 -13.18 11.00
CA PRO A 61 -9.89 -13.48 9.88
C PRO A 61 -8.56 -14.00 10.41
N GLU A 62 -7.72 -14.39 9.46
CA GLU A 62 -6.27 -14.25 9.56
C GLU A 62 -5.93 -12.73 9.65
N PHE A 63 -6.51 -12.06 10.66
CA PHE A 63 -6.90 -10.64 10.74
C PHE A 63 -5.71 -9.72 10.48
N VAL A 64 -4.51 -10.14 10.84
CA VAL A 64 -3.31 -9.30 10.84
C VAL A 64 -2.85 -8.96 9.43
N ASN A 65 -2.76 -9.97 8.56
CA ASN A 65 -2.38 -9.76 7.18
C ASN A 65 -3.47 -8.99 6.44
N GLU A 66 -4.75 -9.27 6.69
CA GLU A 66 -5.84 -8.50 6.08
C GLU A 66 -5.92 -7.07 6.62
N VAL A 67 -5.60 -6.79 7.88
CA VAL A 67 -5.57 -5.39 8.37
C VAL A 67 -4.52 -4.58 7.69
N ILE A 68 -3.31 -5.11 7.66
CA ILE A 68 -2.21 -4.39 7.06
C ILE A 68 -2.42 -4.30 5.54
N THR A 69 -2.98 -5.32 4.88
CA THR A 69 -3.09 -5.31 3.41
C THR A 69 -4.41 -4.74 2.88
N THR A 70 -5.53 -5.14 3.47
CA THR A 70 -6.90 -4.81 2.99
C THR A 70 -7.38 -3.46 3.50
N PHE A 71 -6.94 -3.05 4.70
CA PHE A 71 -7.47 -1.85 5.32
C PHE A 71 -6.53 -0.65 5.26
N THR A 72 -5.22 -0.84 5.10
CA THR A 72 -4.25 0.29 5.17
C THR A 72 -3.79 0.84 3.82
N ASN A 73 -4.49 0.53 2.71
CA ASN A 73 -4.08 0.92 1.36
C ASN A 73 -2.59 0.60 1.06
N LEU A 74 -2.10 -0.49 1.66
CA LEU A 74 -0.75 -1.01 1.47
C LEU A 74 -0.84 -2.37 0.82
N GLU A 75 -0.19 -2.52 -0.32
CA GLU A 75 -0.23 -3.75 -1.12
C GLU A 75 1.04 -4.59 -0.91
N LEU A 76 0.92 -5.93 -0.91
CA LEU A 76 2.06 -6.83 -0.70
C LEU A 76 3.00 -6.88 -1.92
N SER A 77 2.46 -6.60 -3.10
CA SER A 77 3.18 -6.70 -4.36
C SER A 77 3.16 -5.39 -5.12
N LYS A 78 4.33 -5.00 -5.67
CA LYS A 78 4.44 -3.89 -6.64
C LYS A 78 3.49 -4.04 -7.84
N LYS A 79 3.10 -5.28 -8.18
CA LYS A 79 2.13 -5.53 -9.27
C LYS A 79 0.72 -5.13 -8.89
N GLU A 80 0.34 -5.27 -7.61
CA GLU A 80 -0.98 -4.91 -7.10
C GLU A 80 -1.12 -3.40 -7.03
N VAL A 81 -0.11 -2.71 -6.51
CA VAL A 81 0.00 -1.23 -6.49
C VAL A 81 -0.29 -0.60 -7.86
N ILE A 82 0.20 -1.23 -8.93
CA ILE A 82 0.05 -0.73 -10.31
C ILE A 82 -1.30 -1.10 -10.93
N ARG A 83 -1.97 -2.13 -10.40
CA ARG A 83 -3.22 -2.69 -10.93
C ARG A 83 -4.47 -2.24 -10.17
N VAL A 84 -4.34 -1.53 -9.05
CA VAL A 84 -5.48 -1.04 -8.26
C VAL A 84 -6.45 -0.23 -9.14
N ASN A 85 -7.76 -0.40 -8.88
CA ASN A 85 -8.82 0.21 -9.67
C ASN A 85 -9.16 1.65 -9.27
N ASN A 86 -8.52 2.18 -8.23
CA ASN A 86 -8.73 3.54 -7.71
C ASN A 86 -8.26 4.60 -8.71
N PHE A 87 -8.93 5.78 -8.73
CA PHE A 87 -8.54 6.91 -9.59
C PHE A 87 -7.09 7.34 -9.32
N MET A 88 -6.24 7.30 -10.35
CA MET A 88 -4.84 7.72 -10.33
C MET A 88 -4.72 8.91 -11.27
N ASP A 89 -3.94 9.91 -10.89
CA ASP A 89 -3.63 11.05 -11.74
C ASP A 89 -2.37 10.75 -12.55
N ILE A 90 -2.45 10.77 -13.89
CA ILE A 90 -1.29 10.58 -14.76
C ILE A 90 -1.13 11.84 -15.60
N GLN A 91 -0.03 12.53 -15.36
CA GLN A 91 0.29 13.81 -15.98
C GLN A 91 1.38 13.62 -17.05
N GLY A 92 1.20 14.28 -18.20
CA GLY A 92 2.15 14.24 -19.32
C GLY A 92 1.49 13.88 -20.66
N PRO A 93 2.28 13.51 -21.69
CA PRO A 93 1.79 13.25 -23.04
C PRO A 93 1.11 11.88 -23.17
N THR A 94 -0.01 11.68 -22.47
CA THR A 94 -0.77 10.41 -22.46
C THR A 94 -2.25 10.62 -22.20
N GLU A 95 -3.08 9.70 -22.71
CA GLU A 95 -4.51 9.58 -22.39
C GLU A 95 -4.78 8.50 -21.31
N CYS A 96 -3.72 7.90 -20.76
CA CYS A 96 -3.84 6.87 -19.74
C CYS A 96 -4.29 7.47 -18.41
N ASN A 97 -5.22 6.80 -17.72
CA ASN A 97 -5.71 7.21 -16.40
C ASN A 97 -5.35 6.19 -15.31
N ARG A 98 -4.54 5.18 -15.66
CA ARG A 98 -4.10 4.07 -14.80
C ARG A 98 -2.71 3.63 -15.19
N VAL A 99 -1.87 3.28 -14.21
CA VAL A 99 -0.50 2.83 -14.50
C VAL A 99 -0.49 1.57 -15.35
N TRP A 100 -1.42 0.63 -15.16
CA TRP A 100 -1.50 -0.58 -15.98
C TRP A 100 -1.82 -0.33 -17.46
N GLN A 101 -2.35 0.85 -17.81
CA GLN A 101 -2.60 1.27 -19.20
C GLN A 101 -1.35 1.82 -19.88
N LEU A 102 -0.32 2.20 -19.12
CA LEU A 102 0.94 2.73 -19.67
C LEU A 102 1.71 1.66 -20.46
N PRO A 103 2.62 2.09 -21.35
CA PRO A 103 3.58 1.20 -22.02
C PRO A 103 4.37 0.34 -21.01
N ASP A 104 4.78 -0.86 -21.43
CA ASP A 104 5.50 -1.81 -20.57
C ASP A 104 6.77 -1.22 -19.96
N GLU A 105 7.55 -0.48 -20.75
CA GLU A 105 8.77 0.18 -20.28
C GLU A 105 8.47 1.23 -19.20
N THR A 106 7.43 2.05 -19.39
CA THR A 106 7.00 3.04 -18.40
C THR A 106 6.49 2.37 -17.12
N LYS A 107 5.76 1.24 -17.22
CA LYS A 107 5.32 0.47 -16.05
C LYS A 107 6.50 -0.07 -15.24
N VAL A 108 7.58 -0.49 -15.92
CA VAL A 108 8.81 -0.92 -15.25
C VAL A 108 9.46 0.25 -14.51
N GLN A 109 9.53 1.43 -15.12
CA GLN A 109 10.06 2.63 -14.47
C GLN A 109 9.24 3.03 -13.23
N VAL A 110 7.91 3.03 -13.32
CA VAL A 110 7.04 3.27 -12.14
C VAL A 110 7.35 2.27 -11.02
N SER A 111 7.44 0.97 -11.34
CA SER A 111 7.73 -0.09 -10.38
C SER A 111 9.10 0.07 -9.68
N GLN A 112 10.08 0.64 -10.38
CA GLN A 112 11.41 0.92 -9.84
C GLN A 112 11.42 2.10 -8.86
N LEU A 113 10.53 3.08 -9.07
CA LEU A 113 10.40 4.27 -8.21
C LEU A 113 9.52 4.05 -6.97
N LEU A 114 8.80 2.93 -6.87
CA LEU A 114 7.97 2.60 -5.71
C LEU A 114 8.78 2.58 -4.41
N HIS A 115 8.40 3.46 -3.49
CA HIS A 115 8.76 3.39 -2.09
C HIS A 115 7.88 2.34 -1.39
N GLY A 116 8.45 1.65 -0.41
CA GLY A 116 7.71 0.67 0.38
C GLY A 116 8.39 0.42 1.71
N PHE A 117 7.78 -0.46 2.51
CA PHE A 117 8.16 -0.68 3.90
C PHE A 117 8.25 -2.17 4.22
N TYR A 118 9.15 -2.49 5.13
CA TYR A 118 9.06 -3.69 5.94
C TYR A 118 8.15 -3.44 7.13
N ILE A 119 7.18 -4.32 7.33
CA ILE A 119 6.32 -4.34 8.51
C ILE A 119 6.64 -5.62 9.26
N THR A 120 7.11 -5.49 10.50
CA THR A 120 7.46 -6.61 11.38
C THR A 120 6.51 -6.60 12.56
N TYR A 121 5.84 -7.71 12.83
CA TYR A 121 4.81 -7.80 13.88
C TYR A 121 4.82 -9.16 14.58
N ASP A 122 4.29 -9.21 15.80
CA ASP A 122 4.03 -10.45 16.53
C ASP A 122 2.69 -11.04 16.09
N THR A 123 2.64 -12.28 15.57
CA THR A 123 1.38 -12.90 15.15
C THR A 123 0.42 -13.13 16.31
N ASP A 124 0.94 -13.28 17.53
CA ASP A 124 0.16 -13.51 18.75
C ASP A 124 -0.36 -12.17 19.32
N ASN A 125 0.42 -11.08 19.14
CA ASN A 125 0.10 -9.72 19.58
C ASN A 125 0.39 -8.69 18.48
N TRP A 126 -0.36 -8.78 17.39
CA TRP A 126 -0.12 -8.05 16.14
C TRP A 126 -0.26 -6.53 16.21
N GLU A 127 -0.79 -6.01 17.31
CA GLU A 127 -0.78 -4.57 17.60
C GLU A 127 0.62 -4.06 17.92
N ASP A 128 1.52 -4.97 18.31
CA ASP A 128 2.93 -4.71 18.45
C ASP A 128 3.62 -4.95 17.10
N PHE A 129 3.89 -3.85 16.41
CA PHE A 129 4.53 -3.85 15.10
C PHE A 129 5.54 -2.71 14.98
N SER A 130 6.44 -2.86 14.02
CA SER A 130 7.41 -1.84 13.62
C SER A 130 7.42 -1.69 12.10
N VAL A 131 7.66 -0.46 11.65
CA VAL A 131 7.72 -0.08 10.24
C VAL A 131 9.12 0.44 9.94
N THR A 132 9.77 -0.11 8.91
CA THR A 132 11.06 0.40 8.44
C THR A 132 11.05 0.52 6.92
N PRO A 133 11.58 1.61 6.32
CA PRO A 133 11.69 1.74 4.87
C PRO A 133 12.43 0.56 4.20
N LEU A 134 12.04 0.21 2.96
CA LEU A 134 12.68 -0.82 2.13
C LEU A 134 14.04 -0.42 1.58
#